data_AF-A0A966PQ95-F1
#
_entry.id   AF-A0A966PQ95-F1
#
_cell.length_a   1.000
_cell.length_b   1.000
_cell.length_c   1.000
_cell.angle_alpha   90.00
_cell.angle_beta   90.00
_cell.angle_gamma   90.00
#
_symmetry.space_group_name_H-M   'P 1'
#
loop_
_entity.id
_entity.type
_entity.pdbx_description
1 polymer ?
#
loop_
_entity_poly.entity_id
_entity_poly.type
_entity_poly.pdbx_seq_one_letter_code
_entity_poly.pdbx_strand_id
1 'polypeptide(L)'
;LGKGAFAGKVDMLPSEIVDRNCFTGLANVKRRELGMRYEIGIDNMLWGTDFPHPEGTWPATFQALKSTFHDIPVHETRRMLGESAADVFSFDAASLAPIVERIGIRPTDLGQLTDERGEADLIARWAPMKEVGRHWLTGHDFPLIP
;
A
#
# COMPACT_ATOMS: atom_id res chain seq x y z
N LEU A 1 -10.70 18.42 -20.67
CA LEU A 1 -11.69 18.16 -19.60
C LEU A 1 -12.05 19.47 -18.89
N GLY A 2 -12.83 19.43 -17.80
CA GLY A 2 -13.14 20.58 -16.94
C GLY A 2 -14.40 21.37 -17.32
N LYS A 3 -14.87 22.22 -16.40
CA LYS A 3 -15.99 23.16 -16.57
C LYS A 3 -15.62 24.51 -15.95
N GLY A 4 -16.29 25.59 -16.38
CA GLY A 4 -16.07 26.94 -15.84
C GLY A 4 -14.63 27.40 -16.02
N ALA A 5 -13.99 27.86 -14.93
CA ALA A 5 -12.63 28.39 -14.94
C ALA A 5 -11.54 27.40 -15.41
N PHE A 6 -11.84 26.11 -15.41
CA PHE A 6 -10.92 25.02 -15.77
C PHE A 6 -11.18 24.42 -17.16
N ALA A 7 -12.16 24.92 -17.91
CA ALA A 7 -12.48 24.42 -19.24
C ALA A 7 -11.28 24.53 -20.18
N GLY A 8 -10.83 23.40 -20.73
CA GLY A 8 -9.69 23.33 -21.64
C GLY A 8 -8.32 23.56 -20.99
N LYS A 9 -8.25 23.61 -19.66
CA LYS A 9 -6.99 23.80 -18.89
C LYS A 9 -6.52 22.54 -18.16
N VAL A 10 -7.32 21.48 -18.20
CA VAL A 10 -7.00 20.19 -17.59
C VAL A 10 -7.29 19.07 -18.58
N ASP A 11 -6.30 18.18 -18.69
CA ASP A 11 -6.31 17.07 -19.65
C ASP A 11 -6.55 15.72 -18.98
N MET A 12 -6.58 15.68 -17.65
CA MET A 12 -6.83 14.48 -16.83
C MET A 12 -7.96 14.73 -15.82
N LEU A 13 -8.64 13.66 -15.42
CA LEU A 13 -9.58 13.67 -14.31
C LEU A 13 -8.82 13.93 -13.00
N PRO A 14 -9.45 14.57 -11.99
CA PRO A 14 -8.82 14.76 -10.69
C PRO A 14 -8.30 13.45 -10.07
N SER A 15 -9.03 12.35 -10.22
CA SER A 15 -8.60 11.03 -9.76
C SER A 15 -7.31 10.57 -10.42
N GLU A 16 -7.19 10.72 -11.75
CA GLU A 16 -5.98 10.33 -12.48
C GLU A 16 -4.76 11.19 -12.08
N ILE A 17 -4.99 12.47 -11.75
CA ILE A 17 -3.93 13.36 -11.24
C ILE A 17 -3.49 12.90 -9.84
N VAL A 18 -4.43 12.55 -8.97
CA VAL A 18 -4.14 12.01 -7.64
C VAL A 18 -3.34 10.72 -7.75
N ASP A 19 -3.76 9.79 -8.61
CA ASP A 19 -3.07 8.51 -8.81
C ASP A 19 -1.63 8.70 -9.28
N ARG A 20 -1.42 9.64 -10.20
CA ARG A 20 -0.10 9.83 -10.79
C ARG A 20 0.85 10.60 -9.86
N ASN A 21 0.33 11.52 -9.04
CA ASN A 21 1.20 12.54 -8.41
C ASN A 21 1.03 12.66 -6.89
N CYS A 22 0.04 12.03 -6.28
CA CYS A 22 -0.22 12.15 -4.83
C CYS A 22 0.11 10.84 -4.11
N PHE A 23 0.86 10.95 -3.01
CA PHE A 23 1.28 9.81 -2.19
C PHE A 23 0.88 10.05 -0.74
N THR A 24 0.47 8.98 -0.06
CA THR A 24 0.05 9.00 1.34
C THR A 24 1.13 8.35 2.20
N GLY A 25 1.67 9.12 3.15
CA GLY A 25 2.59 8.61 4.17
C GLY A 25 1.84 7.78 5.21
N LEU A 26 2.34 6.57 5.49
CA LEU A 26 1.72 5.62 6.40
C LEU A 26 2.64 5.36 7.60
N ALA A 27 2.41 6.07 8.69
CA ALA A 27 3.18 5.94 9.94
C ALA A 27 2.65 4.82 10.84
N ASN A 28 1.35 4.89 11.16
CA ASN A 28 0.66 3.99 12.07
C ASN A 28 -0.62 3.43 11.43
N VAL A 29 -0.45 2.91 10.21
CA VAL A 29 -1.55 2.41 9.39
C VAL A 29 -2.32 1.31 10.12
N LYS A 30 -3.65 1.38 10.07
CA LYS A 30 -4.59 0.45 10.66
C LYS A 30 -5.14 -0.48 9.60
N ARG A 31 -5.70 -1.61 10.05
CA ARG A 31 -6.30 -2.62 9.17
C ARG A 31 -7.39 -2.05 8.26
N ARG A 32 -8.19 -1.10 8.75
CA ARG A 32 -9.23 -0.44 7.94
C ARG A 32 -8.63 0.29 6.73
N GLU A 33 -7.47 0.91 6.88
CA GLU A 33 -6.81 1.66 5.80
C GLU A 33 -6.17 0.72 4.79
N LEU A 34 -5.54 -0.37 5.24
CA LEU A 34 -5.06 -1.43 4.34
C LEU A 34 -6.20 -2.14 3.61
N GLY A 35 -7.38 -2.23 4.24
CA GLY A 35 -8.60 -2.70 3.60
C GLY A 35 -9.04 -1.82 2.42
N MET A 36 -8.73 -0.53 2.47
CA MET A 36 -9.05 0.45 1.42
C MET A 36 -7.91 0.70 0.42
N ARG A 37 -6.87 -0.14 0.41
CA ARG A 37 -5.68 0.09 -0.41
C ARG A 37 -5.95 0.08 -1.91
N TYR A 38 -7.01 -0.57 -2.36
CA TYR A 38 -7.40 -0.59 -3.78
C TYR A 38 -8.12 0.70 -4.18
N GLU A 39 -8.82 1.36 -3.25
CA GLU A 39 -9.34 2.71 -3.45
C GLU A 39 -8.22 3.74 -3.43
N ILE A 40 -7.32 3.65 -2.45
CA ILE A 40 -6.19 4.58 -2.26
C ILE A 40 -5.18 4.46 -3.41
N GLY A 41 -4.88 3.23 -3.83
CA GLY A 41 -3.79 2.90 -4.73
C GLY A 41 -2.60 2.32 -3.96
N ILE A 42 -2.27 1.06 -4.22
CA ILE A 42 -1.14 0.36 -3.57
C ILE A 42 0.19 1.10 -3.79
N ASP A 43 0.40 1.63 -5.00
CA ASP A 43 1.62 2.37 -5.34
C ASP A 43 1.64 3.80 -4.76
N ASN A 44 0.50 4.30 -4.31
CA ASN A 44 0.36 5.62 -3.68
C ASN A 44 0.56 5.56 -2.16
N MET A 45 0.72 4.38 -1.58
CA MET A 45 0.87 4.14 -0.15
C MET A 45 2.34 3.97 0.21
N LEU A 46 2.93 4.94 0.93
CA LEU A 46 4.35 4.95 1.30
C LEU A 46 4.51 4.80 2.81
N TRP A 47 4.94 3.63 3.27
CA TRP A 47 5.12 3.39 4.70
C TRP A 47 6.42 3.99 5.27
N GLY A 48 6.36 4.44 6.51
CA GLY A 48 7.51 4.91 7.27
C GLY A 48 7.27 4.75 8.77
N THR A 49 8.32 4.76 9.60
CA THR A 49 8.18 4.55 11.05
C THR A 49 7.64 5.75 11.81
N ASP A 50 7.78 6.96 11.23
CA ASP A 50 7.58 8.25 11.88
C ASP A 50 8.40 8.41 13.17
N PHE A 51 9.61 7.85 13.19
CA PHE A 51 10.53 8.02 14.31
C PHE A 51 11.03 9.48 14.39
N PRO A 52 11.09 10.11 15.59
CA PRO A 52 10.81 9.55 16.92
C PRO A 52 9.43 9.93 17.48
N HIS A 53 8.47 10.30 16.64
CA HIS A 53 7.18 10.81 17.09
C HIS A 53 6.37 9.74 17.86
N PRO A 54 5.61 10.14 18.89
CA PRO A 54 4.86 9.22 19.75
C PRO A 54 3.71 8.49 19.03
N GLU A 55 3.17 9.04 17.95
CA GLU A 55 2.16 8.41 17.10
C GLU A 55 2.72 7.31 16.19
N GLY A 56 4.05 7.30 15.98
CA GLY A 56 4.78 6.35 15.15
C GLY A 56 4.80 4.94 15.74
N THR A 57 5.58 4.05 15.12
CA THR A 57 5.58 2.63 15.50
C THR A 57 6.82 2.19 16.27
N TRP A 58 7.89 2.99 16.29
CA TRP A 58 9.10 2.65 17.04
C TRP A 58 8.86 2.69 18.56
N PRO A 59 9.41 1.76 19.37
CA PRO A 59 10.30 0.65 19.03
C PRO A 59 9.60 -0.66 18.64
N ALA A 60 8.27 -0.69 18.63
CA ALA A 60 7.47 -1.88 18.34
C ALA A 60 7.07 -2.01 16.86
N THR A 61 7.90 -1.49 15.94
CA THR A 61 7.61 -1.40 14.51
C THR A 61 7.26 -2.76 13.91
N PHE A 62 7.98 -3.80 14.31
CA PHE A 62 7.75 -5.15 13.83
C PHE A 62 6.38 -5.70 14.25
N GLN A 63 6.01 -5.52 15.52
CA GLN A 63 4.72 -5.94 16.06
C GLN A 63 3.57 -5.18 15.40
N ALA A 64 3.75 -3.87 15.18
CA ALA A 64 2.77 -3.05 14.47
C ALA A 64 2.55 -3.59 13.04
N LEU A 65 3.62 -3.77 12.26
CA LEU A 65 3.55 -4.32 10.91
C LEU A 65 2.94 -5.72 10.86
N LYS A 66 3.33 -6.62 11.77
CA LYS A 66 2.74 -7.96 11.85
C LYS A 66 1.24 -7.91 12.14
N SER A 67 0.80 -7.02 13.02
CA SER A 67 -0.63 -6.90 13.34
C SER A 67 -1.49 -6.42 12.16
N THR A 68 -0.88 -5.65 11.24
CA THR A 68 -1.61 -5.01 10.15
C THR A 68 -1.42 -5.67 8.78
N PHE A 69 -0.25 -6.24 8.47
CA PHE A 69 0.07 -6.80 7.15
C PHE A 69 -0.03 -8.33 7.04
N HIS A 70 -0.29 -9.07 8.13
CA HIS A 70 -0.20 -10.55 8.17
C HIS A 70 -1.06 -11.30 7.14
N ASP A 71 -2.10 -10.69 6.59
CA ASP A 71 -2.98 -11.29 5.59
C ASP A 71 -3.01 -10.53 4.26
N ILE A 72 -2.14 -9.52 4.08
CA ILE A 72 -2.01 -8.78 2.83
C ILE A 72 -1.12 -9.60 1.87
N PRO A 73 -1.42 -9.68 0.56
CA PRO A 73 -0.56 -10.35 -0.41
C PRO A 73 0.89 -9.82 -0.36
N VAL A 74 1.87 -10.72 -0.51
CA VAL A 74 3.28 -10.40 -0.29
C VAL A 74 3.77 -9.32 -1.25
N HIS A 75 3.44 -9.44 -2.54
CA HIS A 75 3.81 -8.42 -3.52
C HIS A 75 3.20 -7.04 -3.20
N GLU A 76 1.95 -6.96 -2.74
CA GLU A 76 1.32 -5.68 -2.37
C GLU A 76 1.97 -5.07 -1.12
N THR A 77 2.33 -5.90 -0.14
CA THR A 77 3.10 -5.48 1.03
C THR A 77 4.46 -4.91 0.64
N ARG A 78 5.18 -5.53 -0.31
CA ARG A 78 6.49 -5.02 -0.79
C ARG A 78 6.37 -3.64 -1.43
N ARG A 79 5.34 -3.43 -2.26
CA ARG A 79 5.03 -2.10 -2.83
C ARG A 79 4.88 -1.05 -1.74
N MET A 80 3.97 -1.29 -0.79
CA MET A 80 3.66 -0.32 0.27
C MET A 80 4.80 -0.08 1.28
N LEU A 81 5.58 -1.12 1.60
CA LEU A 81 6.65 -1.02 2.60
C LEU A 81 7.97 -0.47 2.05
N GLY A 82 8.20 -0.47 0.74
CA GLY A 82 9.49 0.00 0.22
C GLY A 82 9.57 0.26 -1.29
N GLU A 83 9.04 -0.62 -2.14
CA GLU A 83 9.31 -0.50 -3.59
C GLU A 83 8.71 0.78 -4.18
N SER A 84 7.48 1.16 -3.79
CA SER A 84 6.86 2.41 -4.25
C SER A 84 7.65 3.64 -3.81
N ALA A 85 8.20 3.63 -2.58
CA ALA A 85 9.05 4.72 -2.10
C ALA A 85 10.38 4.78 -2.87
N ALA A 86 10.97 3.63 -3.21
CA ALA A 86 12.17 3.55 -4.02
C ALA A 86 11.95 4.14 -5.42
N ASP A 87 10.81 3.83 -6.05
CA ASP A 87 10.44 4.39 -7.36
C ASP A 87 10.26 5.92 -7.28
N VAL A 88 9.48 6.40 -6.31
CA VAL A 88 9.15 7.83 -6.15
C VAL A 88 10.38 8.68 -5.84
N PHE A 89 11.25 8.20 -4.97
CA PHE A 89 12.48 8.92 -4.59
C PHE A 89 13.68 8.59 -5.49
N SER A 90 13.48 7.78 -6.53
CA SER A 90 14.52 7.38 -7.49
C SER A 90 15.74 6.73 -6.80
N PHE A 91 15.49 5.88 -5.80
CA PHE A 91 16.56 5.10 -5.18
C PHE A 91 17.04 3.99 -6.11
N ASP A 92 18.34 3.74 -6.10
CA ASP A 92 18.90 2.57 -6.78
C ASP A 92 18.62 1.30 -5.98
N ALA A 93 17.60 0.55 -6.41
CA ALA A 93 17.19 -0.70 -5.79
C ALA A 93 18.32 -1.75 -5.74
N ALA A 94 19.22 -1.76 -6.72
CA ALA A 94 20.35 -2.69 -6.72
C ALA A 94 21.35 -2.35 -5.60
N SER A 95 21.61 -1.06 -5.39
CA SER A 95 22.43 -0.59 -4.26
C SER A 95 21.78 -0.85 -2.90
N LEU A 96 20.44 -0.91 -2.82
CA LEU A 96 19.72 -1.24 -1.58
C LEU A 96 19.68 -2.74 -1.28
N ALA A 97 19.80 -3.61 -2.29
CA ALA A 97 19.60 -5.06 -2.13
C ALA A 97 20.45 -5.70 -1.02
N PRO A 98 21.75 -5.38 -0.83
CA PRO A 98 22.53 -5.95 0.29
C PRO A 98 22.01 -5.54 1.67
N ILE A 99 21.41 -4.34 1.78
CA ILE A 99 20.82 -3.87 3.04
C ILE A 99 19.50 -4.59 3.28
N VAL A 100 18.65 -4.72 2.25
CA VAL A 100 17.39 -5.47 2.32
C VAL A 100 17.64 -6.92 2.71
N GLU A 101 18.65 -7.59 2.17
CA GLU A 101 18.99 -8.97 2.56
C GLU A 101 19.39 -9.06 4.04
N ARG A 102 20.10 -8.05 4.55
CA ARG A 102 20.60 -8.03 5.92
C ARG A 102 19.53 -7.71 6.96
N ILE A 103 18.63 -6.77 6.69
CA ILE A 103 17.70 -6.21 7.69
C ILE A 103 16.24 -6.13 7.22
N GLY A 104 15.94 -6.54 5.99
CA GLY A 104 14.61 -6.51 5.43
C GLY A 104 13.66 -7.46 6.14
N ILE A 105 12.39 -7.06 6.21
CA ILE A 105 11.32 -7.87 6.79
C ILE A 105 10.92 -8.95 5.81
N ARG A 106 10.89 -10.20 6.28
CA ARG A 106 10.48 -11.36 5.46
C ARG A 106 8.97 -11.57 5.54
N PRO A 107 8.34 -12.17 4.53
CA PRO A 107 6.92 -12.50 4.60
C PRO A 107 6.54 -13.40 5.80
N THR A 108 7.43 -14.32 6.17
CA THR A 108 7.27 -15.20 7.34
C THR A 108 7.30 -14.42 8.67
N ASP A 109 8.05 -13.32 8.71
CA ASP A 109 8.17 -12.47 9.89
C ASP A 109 6.84 -11.80 10.25
N LEU A 110 6.13 -11.33 9.20
CA LEU A 110 4.78 -10.78 9.29
C LEU A 110 3.71 -11.85 9.43
N GLY A 111 4.08 -13.13 9.33
CA GLY A 111 3.15 -14.26 9.33
C GLY A 111 2.33 -14.36 8.04
N GLN A 112 2.74 -13.75 6.93
CA GLN A 112 2.02 -13.85 5.66
C GLN A 112 2.08 -15.27 5.09
N LEU A 113 3.28 -15.86 5.09
CA LEU A 113 3.54 -17.21 4.59
C LEU A 113 3.77 -18.16 5.77
N THR A 114 3.07 -19.30 5.75
CA THR A 114 3.19 -20.40 6.72
C THR A 114 3.19 -21.75 6.00
N ASP A 115 3.41 -22.84 6.72
CA ASP A 115 3.34 -24.20 6.14
C ASP A 115 1.94 -24.54 5.59
N GLU A 116 0.91 -23.86 6.09
CA GLU A 116 -0.51 -24.08 5.74
C GLU A 116 -1.06 -23.02 4.78
N ARG A 117 -0.32 -21.94 4.52
CA ARG A 117 -0.80 -20.79 3.74
C ARG A 117 0.30 -20.21 2.86
N GLY A 118 0.04 -20.19 1.55
CA GLY A 118 0.86 -19.54 0.54
C GLY A 118 0.36 -18.15 0.14
N GLU A 119 1.10 -17.49 -0.76
CA GLU A 119 0.69 -16.18 -1.29
C GLU A 119 -0.61 -16.26 -2.11
N ALA A 120 -0.85 -17.38 -2.81
CA ALA A 120 -2.08 -17.58 -3.59
C ALA A 120 -3.34 -17.49 -2.71
N ASP A 121 -3.29 -17.99 -1.47
CA ASP A 121 -4.39 -17.91 -0.53
C ASP A 121 -4.66 -16.46 -0.09
N LEU A 122 -3.58 -15.67 0.11
CA LEU A 122 -3.69 -14.25 0.42
C LEU A 122 -4.30 -13.48 -0.75
N ILE A 123 -3.88 -13.78 -1.98
CA ILE A 123 -4.44 -13.17 -3.19
C ILE A 123 -5.93 -13.52 -3.31
N ALA A 124 -6.30 -14.79 -3.13
CA ALA A 124 -7.68 -15.25 -3.20
C ALA A 124 -8.56 -14.55 -2.15
N ARG A 125 -8.06 -14.39 -0.91
CA ARG A 125 -8.76 -13.66 0.17
C ARG A 125 -9.15 -12.23 -0.22
N TRP A 126 -8.28 -11.53 -0.94
CA TRP A 126 -8.47 -10.12 -1.28
C TRP A 126 -9.03 -9.89 -2.70
N ALA A 127 -9.19 -10.94 -3.49
CA ALA A 127 -9.66 -10.86 -4.87
C ALA A 127 -10.99 -10.08 -5.03
N PRO A 128 -12.03 -10.28 -4.19
CA PRO A 128 -13.28 -9.53 -4.34
C PRO A 128 -13.10 -8.02 -4.13
N MET A 129 -12.17 -7.62 -3.25
CA MET A 129 -11.93 -6.21 -2.92
C MET A 129 -11.10 -5.56 -4.01
N LYS A 130 -10.19 -6.32 -4.62
CA LYS A 130 -9.44 -5.89 -5.79
C LYS A 130 -10.35 -5.71 -7.00
N GLU A 131 -11.34 -6.59 -7.18
CA GLU A 131 -12.37 -6.47 -8.21
C GLU A 131 -13.22 -5.22 -8.02
N VAL A 132 -13.68 -4.96 -6.79
CA VAL A 132 -14.38 -3.70 -6.46
C VAL A 132 -13.49 -2.50 -6.72
N GLY A 133 -12.24 -2.55 -6.27
CA GLY A 133 -11.26 -1.49 -6.44
C GLY A 133 -11.83 -0.13 -6.07
N ARG A 134 -11.74 0.82 -6.99
CA ARG A 134 -12.43 2.10 -6.87
C ARG A 134 -13.86 1.94 -7.31
N HIS A 135 -14.73 1.64 -6.37
CA HIS A 135 -16.16 1.39 -6.61
C HIS A 135 -16.82 2.46 -7.51
N TRP A 136 -16.42 3.73 -7.40
CA TRP A 136 -16.89 4.83 -8.26
C TRP A 136 -16.39 4.81 -9.72
N LEU A 137 -15.49 3.89 -10.10
CA LEU A 137 -14.97 3.67 -11.46
C LEU A 137 -15.34 2.28 -12.01
N THR A 138 -15.66 1.32 -11.14
CA THR A 138 -15.89 -0.09 -11.49
C THR A 138 -17.37 -0.46 -11.55
N GLY A 139 -18.27 0.46 -11.20
CA GLY A 139 -19.72 0.23 -11.22
C GLY A 139 -20.25 -0.51 -9.99
N HIS A 140 -19.44 -0.68 -8.95
CA HIS A 140 -19.87 -1.16 -7.64
C HIS A 140 -20.40 0.02 -6.80
N ASP A 141 -21.47 -0.19 -6.03
CA ASP A 141 -22.10 0.88 -5.23
C ASP A 141 -21.45 1.12 -3.86
N PHE A 142 -20.62 0.18 -3.35
CA PHE A 142 -19.98 0.28 -2.03
C PHE A 142 -18.68 -0.52 -1.93
N PRO A 143 -17.76 -0.17 -1.01
CA PRO A 143 -16.56 -0.97 -0.76
C PRO A 143 -16.89 -2.28 -0.03
N LEU A 144 -16.16 -3.35 -0.35
CA LEU A 144 -16.20 -4.60 0.41
C LEU A 144 -15.11 -4.57 1.50
N ILE A 145 -15.42 -5.10 2.69
CA ILE A 145 -14.44 -5.28 3.78
C ILE A 145 -14.33 -6.79 4.06
N PRO A 146 -13.12 -7.38 4.09
CA PRO A 146 -12.92 -8.82 4.35
C PRO A 146 -13.10 -9.21 5.81
#